data_AF-A0A168JBH3-F1
#
_entry.id   AF-A0A168JBH3-F1
#
_cell.length_a   1.000
_cell.length_b   1.000
_cell.length_c   1.000
_cell.angle_alpha   90.00
_cell.angle_beta   90.00
_cell.angle_gamma   90.00
#
_symmetry.space_group_name_H-M   'P 1'
#
loop_
_entity.id
_entity.type
_entity.pdbx_description
1 polymer ?
#
loop_
_entity_poly.entity_id
_entity_poly.type
_entity_poly.pdbx_seq_one_letter_code
_entity_poly.pdbx_strand_id
1 'polypeptide(L)'
;MGCGSSKPANPAAALAKNLGEQGPELDWYHRPIWSQYINYIYETAKQNGGTSKLRRNFGEFLNSTAQEWLGVEYPECAKAGTTEAFEDEAMPFGNDSGPCIPTKMFVTLDEGFSGIAYAATLVVHSPMAWKSVSDGANSALPGSIMNAPPTKLAQRYLSYLVHGIEQKGGNVKHCVLNLIIGSVMMTARYEPHNLIPSASLISENADAEIPAPKVFMDEDGPAESTDPQLVFRSRLFMSVLKNLENNYPGCTIWDAGKMSFNVDDKPYPYPARFLVCRDFEKRNKDVETVDFKVQGPDSEGNETVATILRARNPSEDPGGIVCLAIVVNVDPEDPWPKRDMDKHLPILVAAFAEASLHGLLMAFLEGFDRCALRIWAGQDTRHCTFIAPHAKGQTTEDLQQFSGLLFGGRVDSLKPALNPEDASDLEETFGIKLKKQQEHRLWQSESHFQKIRHEMRERAQANPERYEMINVLAGHQSAAKFMENNFGDRTITEEGELPQPDLKGAAKLENSKVLVARDPKQEPSSITAVLISIPCPIPGYSPLIDKEKTWLQTPESKRAEEAVMALLKQWYGQGKISKVDCFTQIMIGMDAIIYQFVDGEKFVDYPEERMEQIRWQ
;
A
#
# COMPACT_ATOMS: atom_id res chain seq x y z
N MET A 1 -21.10 -60.33 -43.47
CA MET A 1 -20.55 -60.06 -42.12
C MET A 1 -19.14 -59.51 -42.30
N GLY A 2 -18.98 -58.18 -42.25
CA GLY A 2 -17.67 -57.53 -42.27
C GLY A 2 -17.47 -56.85 -40.93
N CYS A 3 -16.67 -57.45 -40.04
CA CYS A 3 -16.25 -56.83 -38.80
C CYS A 3 -15.25 -55.72 -39.12
N GLY A 4 -15.75 -54.49 -39.22
CA GLY A 4 -14.92 -53.29 -39.22
C GLY A 4 -14.32 -53.09 -37.84
N SER A 5 -13.02 -53.38 -37.73
CA SER A 5 -12.17 -52.98 -36.60
C SER A 5 -12.12 -51.46 -36.53
N SER A 6 -13.00 -50.84 -35.75
CA SER A 6 -12.84 -49.45 -35.35
C SER A 6 -11.73 -49.40 -34.29
N LYS A 7 -10.56 -48.88 -34.67
CA LYS A 7 -9.54 -48.48 -33.69
C LYS A 7 -10.23 -47.62 -32.62
N PRO A 8 -9.93 -47.81 -31.31
CA PRO A 8 -10.41 -46.89 -30.29
C PRO A 8 -10.00 -45.48 -30.70
N ALA A 9 -10.97 -44.56 -30.72
CA ALA A 9 -10.72 -43.17 -31.10
C ALA A 9 -9.63 -42.60 -30.19
N ASN A 10 -8.56 -42.07 -30.77
CA ASN A 10 -7.51 -41.39 -30.00
C ASN A 10 -8.16 -40.23 -29.23
N PRO A 11 -8.21 -40.25 -27.88
CA PRO A 11 -8.91 -39.24 -27.09
C PRO A 11 -8.40 -37.82 -27.33
N ALA A 12 -7.10 -37.67 -27.59
CA ALA A 12 -6.50 -36.38 -27.93
C ALA A 12 -6.95 -35.88 -29.31
N ALA A 13 -7.10 -36.79 -30.29
CA ALA A 13 -7.62 -36.44 -31.60
C ALA A 13 -9.13 -36.10 -31.55
N ALA A 14 -9.90 -36.78 -30.69
CA ALA A 14 -11.30 -36.47 -30.46
C ALA A 14 -11.46 -35.09 -29.80
N LEU A 15 -10.68 -34.78 -28.76
CA LEU A 15 -10.68 -33.45 -28.15
C LEU A 15 -10.22 -32.38 -29.14
N ALA A 16 -9.13 -32.61 -29.87
CA ALA A 16 -8.64 -31.68 -30.87
C ALA A 16 -9.67 -31.39 -31.98
N LYS A 17 -10.46 -32.40 -32.38
CA LYS A 17 -11.56 -32.22 -33.32
C LYS A 17 -12.71 -31.41 -32.73
N ASN A 18 -13.05 -31.63 -31.46
CA ASN A 18 -14.12 -30.87 -30.77
C ASN A 18 -13.72 -29.41 -30.53
N LEU A 19 -12.43 -29.15 -30.28
CA LEU A 19 -11.88 -27.79 -30.14
C LEU A 19 -11.69 -27.10 -31.49
N GLY A 20 -11.54 -27.87 -32.57
CA GLY A 20 -11.22 -27.41 -33.91
C GLY A 20 -12.43 -26.78 -34.60
N GLU A 21 -12.85 -25.61 -34.10
CA GLU A 21 -13.71 -24.58 -34.72
C GLU A 21 -14.09 -23.46 -33.73
N GLN A 22 -13.69 -23.54 -32.45
CA GLN A 22 -14.20 -22.65 -31.39
C GLN A 22 -13.06 -22.11 -30.48
N GLY A 23 -12.91 -20.79 -30.43
CA GLY A 23 -11.97 -20.06 -29.55
C GLY A 23 -10.87 -19.28 -30.30
N PRO A 24 -10.38 -18.15 -29.74
CA PRO A 24 -9.34 -17.33 -30.35
C PRO A 24 -7.96 -18.04 -30.34
N GLU A 25 -7.18 -17.81 -31.40
CA GLU A 25 -5.74 -18.13 -31.41
C GLU A 25 -5.01 -17.05 -30.62
N LEU A 26 -4.23 -17.46 -29.62
CA LEU A 26 -3.59 -16.56 -28.67
C LEU A 26 -2.06 -16.66 -28.74
N ASP A 27 -1.41 -15.53 -28.46
CA ASP A 27 0.05 -15.48 -28.33
C ASP A 27 0.48 -15.91 -26.93
N TRP A 28 1.20 -17.03 -26.86
CA TRP A 28 1.67 -17.63 -25.62
C TRP A 28 3.15 -17.31 -25.35
N TYR A 29 3.45 -16.86 -24.14
CA TYR A 29 4.78 -16.50 -23.69
C TYR A 29 5.23 -17.37 -22.51
N HIS A 30 6.51 -17.75 -22.48
CA HIS A 30 7.10 -18.41 -21.32
C HIS A 30 7.27 -17.43 -20.16
N ARG A 31 7.02 -17.88 -18.93
CA ARG A 31 7.28 -17.13 -17.69
C ARG A 31 8.52 -17.70 -16.96
N PRO A 32 9.71 -17.09 -17.11
CA PRO A 32 10.94 -17.63 -16.52
C PRO A 32 10.94 -17.65 -15.00
N ILE A 33 10.25 -16.70 -14.35
CA ILE A 33 10.22 -16.58 -12.88
C ILE A 33 9.66 -17.83 -12.20
N TRP A 34 8.62 -18.44 -12.79
CA TRP A 34 8.07 -19.72 -12.33
C TRP A 34 9.11 -20.84 -12.41
N SER A 35 9.81 -20.95 -13.55
CA SER A 35 10.86 -21.95 -13.74
C SER A 35 11.98 -21.81 -12.71
N GLN A 36 12.42 -20.57 -12.43
CA GLN A 36 13.43 -20.28 -11.42
C GLN A 36 12.97 -20.72 -10.03
N TYR A 37 11.72 -20.41 -9.66
CA TYR A 37 11.16 -20.77 -8.36
C TYR A 37 11.04 -22.29 -8.15
N ILE A 38 10.49 -23.01 -9.12
CA ILE A 38 10.36 -24.48 -9.04
C ILE A 38 11.75 -25.15 -8.99
N ASN A 39 12.73 -24.64 -9.75
CA ASN A 39 14.11 -25.15 -9.71
C ASN A 39 14.78 -24.91 -8.34
N TYR A 40 14.55 -23.75 -7.72
CA TYR A 40 15.05 -23.45 -6.38
C TYR A 40 14.53 -24.45 -5.34
N ILE A 41 13.22 -24.74 -5.36
CA ILE A 41 12.61 -25.71 -4.45
C ILE A 41 13.17 -27.11 -4.69
N TYR A 42 13.36 -27.49 -5.94
CA TYR A 42 13.96 -28.79 -6.28
C TYR A 42 15.40 -28.94 -5.79
N GLU A 43 16.26 -27.95 -6.03
CA GLU A 43 17.66 -28.02 -5.56
C GLU A 43 17.72 -28.03 -4.02
N THR A 44 16.82 -27.34 -3.35
CA THR A 44 16.67 -27.41 -1.88
C THR A 44 16.25 -28.81 -1.43
N ALA A 45 15.26 -29.41 -2.08
CA ALA A 45 14.83 -30.78 -1.80
C ALA A 45 15.95 -31.79 -2.06
N LYS A 46 16.78 -31.57 -3.09
CA LYS A 46 17.94 -32.41 -3.43
C LYS A 46 19.05 -32.32 -2.39
N GLN A 47 19.39 -31.11 -1.94
CA GLN A 47 20.35 -30.89 -0.86
C GLN A 47 19.92 -31.57 0.44
N ASN A 48 18.60 -31.58 0.72
CA ASN A 48 18.02 -32.18 1.91
C ASN A 48 17.63 -33.67 1.77
N GLY A 49 17.97 -34.32 0.66
CA GLY A 49 17.61 -35.73 0.41
C GLY A 49 16.10 -36.01 0.25
N GLY A 50 15.29 -34.99 0.01
CA GLY A 50 13.82 -35.03 -0.06
C GLY A 50 13.22 -35.24 -1.47
N THR A 51 14.03 -35.46 -2.51
CA THR A 51 13.56 -35.56 -3.91
C THR A 51 12.55 -36.68 -4.15
N SER A 52 12.68 -37.82 -3.46
CA SER A 52 11.72 -38.93 -3.56
C SER A 52 10.33 -38.55 -3.04
N LYS A 53 10.26 -37.77 -1.95
CA LYS A 53 9.00 -37.28 -1.39
C LYS A 53 8.37 -36.23 -2.32
N LEU A 54 9.19 -35.30 -2.82
CA LEU A 54 8.75 -34.28 -3.79
C LEU A 54 8.20 -34.93 -5.06
N ARG A 55 8.89 -35.95 -5.61
CA ARG A 55 8.45 -36.70 -6.80
C ARG A 55 7.08 -37.34 -6.62
N ARG A 56 6.87 -38.00 -5.47
CA ARG A 56 5.61 -38.71 -5.18
C ARG A 56 4.43 -37.75 -5.08
N ASN A 57 4.65 -36.55 -4.54
CA ASN A 57 3.61 -35.56 -4.28
C ASN A 57 3.68 -34.37 -5.26
N PHE A 58 4.34 -34.54 -6.41
CA PHE A 58 4.68 -33.42 -7.28
C PHE A 58 3.44 -32.70 -7.85
N GLY A 59 2.35 -33.44 -8.08
CA GLY A 59 1.09 -32.84 -8.55
C GLY A 59 0.43 -31.95 -7.50
N GLU A 60 0.28 -32.45 -6.26
CA GLU A 60 -0.23 -31.66 -5.14
C GLU A 60 0.63 -30.43 -4.88
N PHE A 61 1.96 -30.61 -4.90
CA PHE A 61 2.92 -29.51 -4.78
C PHE A 61 2.69 -28.43 -5.84
N LEU A 62 2.58 -28.80 -7.13
CA LEU A 62 2.31 -27.84 -8.19
C LEU A 62 0.97 -27.12 -8.02
N ASN A 63 -0.06 -27.80 -7.54
CA ASN A 63 -1.38 -27.20 -7.30
C ASN A 63 -1.30 -26.15 -6.18
N SER A 64 -0.65 -26.50 -5.06
CA SER A 64 -0.41 -25.56 -3.96
C SER A 64 0.43 -24.37 -4.41
N THR A 65 1.52 -24.60 -5.13
CA THR A 65 2.37 -23.52 -5.65
C THR A 65 1.67 -22.66 -6.70
N ALA A 66 0.80 -23.23 -7.53
CA ALA A 66 0.00 -22.45 -8.48
C ALA A 66 -0.99 -21.54 -7.75
N GLN A 67 -1.64 -22.04 -6.70
CA GLN A 67 -2.55 -21.26 -5.87
C GLN A 67 -1.81 -20.15 -5.10
N GLU A 68 -0.64 -20.45 -4.54
CA GLU A 68 0.24 -19.46 -3.90
C GLU A 68 0.68 -18.38 -4.90
N TRP A 69 1.09 -18.77 -6.11
CA TRP A 69 1.46 -17.84 -7.17
C TRP A 69 0.29 -16.93 -7.57
N LEU A 70 -0.92 -17.47 -7.69
CA LEU A 70 -2.12 -16.66 -7.92
C LEU A 70 -2.39 -15.70 -6.75
N GLY A 71 -2.13 -16.10 -5.51
CA GLY A 71 -2.29 -15.20 -4.37
C GLY A 71 -1.25 -14.09 -4.31
N VAL A 72 -0.05 -14.31 -4.87
CA VAL A 72 0.97 -13.25 -5.03
C VAL A 72 0.61 -12.30 -6.18
N GLU A 73 0.10 -12.82 -7.30
CA GLU A 73 -0.25 -12.02 -8.47
C GLU A 73 -1.58 -11.26 -8.30
N TYR A 74 -2.50 -11.79 -7.49
CA TYR A 74 -3.84 -11.28 -7.21
C TYR A 74 -4.14 -11.25 -5.71
N PRO A 75 -3.39 -10.46 -4.91
CA PRO A 75 -3.52 -10.44 -3.45
C PRO A 75 -4.91 -10.01 -2.98
N GLU A 76 -5.58 -9.12 -3.72
CA GLU A 76 -6.95 -8.70 -3.48
C GLU A 76 -7.94 -9.89 -3.54
N CYS A 77 -7.80 -10.73 -4.56
CA CYS A 77 -8.63 -11.91 -4.78
C CYS A 77 -8.33 -13.01 -3.75
N ALA A 78 -7.05 -13.18 -3.36
CA ALA A 78 -6.68 -14.13 -2.33
C ALA A 78 -7.25 -13.76 -0.96
N LYS A 79 -7.23 -12.47 -0.60
CA LYS A 79 -7.85 -11.97 0.64
C LYS A 79 -9.37 -12.16 0.63
N ALA A 80 -10.02 -11.93 -0.51
CA ALA A 80 -11.46 -12.13 -0.68
C ALA A 80 -11.86 -13.61 -0.81
N GLY A 81 -10.91 -14.51 -1.08
CA GLY A 81 -11.19 -15.93 -1.30
C GLY A 81 -11.84 -16.23 -2.66
N THR A 82 -11.64 -15.37 -3.66
CA THR A 82 -12.30 -15.43 -4.98
C THR A 82 -11.50 -16.19 -6.04
N THR A 83 -10.53 -17.01 -5.61
CA THR A 83 -9.87 -17.99 -6.49
C THR A 83 -10.52 -19.35 -6.31
N GLU A 84 -11.33 -19.74 -7.29
CA GLU A 84 -12.06 -21.00 -7.29
C GLU A 84 -11.23 -22.12 -7.91
N ALA A 85 -11.22 -23.27 -7.24
CA ALA A 85 -10.60 -24.49 -7.72
C ALA A 85 -11.68 -25.47 -8.21
N PHE A 86 -11.62 -25.86 -9.47
CA PHE A 86 -12.53 -26.85 -10.04
C PHE A 86 -12.13 -28.27 -9.63
N GLU A 87 -13.04 -29.22 -9.79
CA GLU A 87 -12.74 -30.64 -9.56
C GLU A 87 -11.58 -31.12 -10.44
N ASP A 88 -10.85 -32.11 -9.94
CA ASP A 88 -9.73 -32.69 -10.68
C ASP A 88 -10.28 -33.48 -11.87
N GLU A 89 -9.81 -33.17 -13.07
CA GLU A 89 -10.24 -33.82 -14.30
C GLU A 89 -9.10 -34.63 -14.93
N ALA A 90 -9.43 -35.73 -15.59
CA ALA A 90 -8.48 -36.50 -16.38
C ALA A 90 -8.60 -36.12 -17.86
N MET A 91 -7.64 -35.33 -18.37
CA MET A 91 -7.69 -34.75 -19.70
C MET A 91 -6.68 -35.39 -20.66
N PRO A 92 -6.97 -35.48 -21.96
CA PRO A 92 -6.14 -36.17 -22.94
C PRO A 92 -4.90 -35.36 -23.37
N PHE A 93 -4.14 -34.85 -22.39
CA PHE A 93 -2.88 -34.11 -22.57
C PHE A 93 -1.64 -34.99 -22.30
N GLY A 94 -1.82 -36.30 -22.28
CA GLY A 94 -0.76 -37.27 -22.08
C GLY A 94 -0.08 -37.73 -23.37
N ASN A 95 0.67 -38.82 -23.29
CA ASN A 95 1.34 -39.47 -24.42
C ASN A 95 0.72 -40.84 -24.71
N ASP A 96 1.22 -41.58 -25.71
CA ASP A 96 0.69 -42.89 -26.08
C ASP A 96 0.68 -43.92 -24.92
N SER A 97 1.58 -43.78 -23.94
CA SER A 97 1.65 -44.67 -22.76
C SER A 97 0.67 -44.31 -21.63
N GLY A 98 0.11 -43.10 -21.66
CA GLY A 98 -0.83 -42.59 -20.66
C GLY A 98 -1.57 -41.42 -21.26
N PRO A 99 -2.59 -41.65 -22.11
CA PRO A 99 -3.17 -40.62 -22.97
C PRO A 99 -3.95 -39.58 -22.18
N CYS A 100 -4.62 -39.98 -21.08
CA CYS A 100 -5.31 -39.08 -20.16
C CYS A 100 -4.48 -38.92 -18.89
N ILE A 101 -4.27 -37.67 -18.48
CA ILE A 101 -3.50 -37.30 -17.29
C ILE A 101 -4.31 -36.36 -16.39
N PRO A 102 -4.09 -36.40 -15.07
CA PRO A 102 -4.78 -35.49 -14.15
C PRO A 102 -4.47 -34.03 -14.47
N THR A 103 -5.46 -33.17 -14.27
CA THR A 103 -5.36 -31.72 -14.40
C THR A 103 -6.14 -31.02 -13.30
N LYS A 104 -5.68 -29.83 -12.92
CA LYS A 104 -6.37 -28.93 -11.99
C LYS A 104 -6.61 -27.60 -12.66
N MET A 105 -7.83 -27.08 -12.54
CA MET A 105 -8.19 -25.76 -13.06
C MET A 105 -8.50 -24.80 -11.91
N PHE A 106 -7.99 -23.58 -12.02
CA PHE A 106 -8.29 -22.48 -11.14
C PHE A 106 -8.85 -21.30 -11.95
N VAL A 107 -9.87 -20.63 -11.44
CA VAL A 107 -10.34 -19.35 -11.97
C VAL A 107 -10.24 -18.31 -10.86
N THR A 108 -9.51 -17.23 -11.13
CA THR A 108 -9.40 -16.09 -10.23
C THR A 108 -10.40 -15.02 -10.68
N LEU A 109 -11.40 -14.78 -9.84
CA LEU A 109 -12.44 -13.78 -10.06
C LEU A 109 -12.12 -12.50 -9.28
N ASP A 110 -12.69 -11.39 -9.71
CA ASP A 110 -12.60 -10.11 -9.02
C ASP A 110 -13.05 -10.21 -7.55
N GLU A 111 -12.49 -9.36 -6.69
CA GLU A 111 -12.69 -9.39 -5.23
C GLU A 111 -14.17 -9.23 -4.81
N GLY A 112 -15.00 -8.60 -5.65
CA GLY A 112 -16.42 -8.35 -5.41
C GLY A 112 -17.32 -9.47 -5.92
N PHE A 113 -16.76 -10.51 -6.54
CA PHE A 113 -17.50 -11.60 -7.19
C PHE A 113 -18.49 -11.08 -8.25
N SER A 114 -18.16 -9.96 -8.91
CA SER A 114 -19.01 -9.31 -9.90
C SER A 114 -19.00 -10.01 -11.27
N GLY A 115 -18.12 -11.00 -11.44
CA GLY A 115 -18.05 -11.87 -12.62
C GLY A 115 -16.97 -11.47 -13.62
N ILE A 116 -15.97 -10.69 -13.20
CA ILE A 116 -14.78 -10.41 -14.01
C ILE A 116 -13.72 -11.48 -13.72
N ALA A 117 -13.32 -12.24 -14.75
CA ALA A 117 -12.28 -13.24 -14.63
C ALA A 117 -10.90 -12.61 -14.87
N TYR A 118 -10.06 -12.60 -13.84
CA TYR A 118 -8.70 -12.07 -13.90
C TYR A 118 -7.71 -13.10 -14.43
N ALA A 119 -7.88 -14.36 -14.03
CA ALA A 119 -7.02 -15.44 -14.49
C ALA A 119 -7.76 -16.77 -14.64
N ALA A 120 -7.29 -17.57 -15.58
CA ALA A 120 -7.71 -18.93 -15.84
C ALA A 120 -6.44 -19.80 -15.87
N THR A 121 -6.22 -20.63 -14.85
CA THR A 121 -4.96 -21.38 -14.68
C THR A 121 -5.20 -22.88 -14.74
N LEU A 122 -4.60 -23.53 -15.73
CA LEU A 122 -4.61 -24.98 -15.91
C LEU A 122 -3.26 -25.59 -15.52
N VAL A 123 -3.27 -26.47 -14.52
CA VAL A 123 -2.13 -27.27 -14.11
C VAL A 123 -2.25 -28.66 -14.72
N VAL A 124 -1.21 -29.10 -15.45
CA VAL A 124 -1.19 -30.38 -16.14
C VAL A 124 -0.16 -31.32 -15.51
N HIS A 125 -0.63 -32.41 -14.90
CA HIS A 125 0.20 -33.38 -14.17
C HIS A 125 0.80 -34.44 -15.11
N SER A 126 1.50 -34.02 -16.16
CA SER A 126 2.10 -34.95 -17.12
C SER A 126 3.40 -35.57 -16.59
N PRO A 127 3.83 -36.75 -17.09
CA PRO A 127 5.18 -37.28 -16.81
C PRO A 127 6.31 -36.31 -17.23
N MET A 128 6.04 -35.41 -18.19
CA MET A 128 6.97 -34.34 -18.59
C MET A 128 7.11 -33.27 -17.50
N ALA A 129 6.09 -33.07 -16.66
CA ALA A 129 6.16 -32.14 -15.54
C ALA A 129 7.28 -32.51 -14.57
N TRP A 130 7.46 -33.78 -14.19
CA TRP A 130 8.58 -34.18 -13.34
C TRP A 130 9.93 -34.07 -14.06
N LYS A 131 10.00 -34.53 -15.32
CA LYS A 131 11.23 -34.43 -16.14
C LYS A 131 11.69 -32.97 -16.34
N SER A 132 10.74 -32.04 -16.38
CA SER A 132 11.01 -30.59 -16.48
C SER A 132 11.88 -30.05 -15.35
N VAL A 133 11.89 -30.73 -14.21
CA VAL A 133 12.62 -30.34 -13.02
C VAL A 133 13.82 -31.25 -12.77
N SER A 134 13.68 -32.58 -12.97
CA SER A 134 14.78 -33.54 -12.75
C SER A 134 15.89 -33.46 -13.79
N ASP A 135 15.55 -33.09 -15.03
CA ASP A 135 16.47 -33.03 -16.18
C ASP A 135 16.85 -31.56 -16.50
N GLY A 136 16.41 -30.61 -15.67
CA GLY A 136 16.43 -29.15 -15.87
C GLY A 136 17.80 -28.48 -15.97
N ALA A 137 18.90 -29.23 -16.01
CA ALA A 137 20.22 -28.72 -16.36
C ALA A 137 20.41 -28.51 -17.88
N ASN A 138 19.51 -29.06 -18.71
CA ASN A 138 19.53 -28.88 -20.16
C ASN A 138 18.66 -27.68 -20.60
N SER A 139 19.29 -26.62 -21.09
CA SER A 139 18.64 -25.41 -21.63
C SER A 139 17.63 -25.66 -22.77
N ALA A 140 17.64 -26.84 -23.39
CA ALA A 140 16.71 -27.23 -24.47
C ALA A 140 15.33 -27.70 -23.97
N LEU A 141 15.18 -27.96 -22.66
CA LEU A 141 14.01 -28.65 -22.12
C LEU A 141 12.73 -27.79 -22.05
N PRO A 142 12.79 -26.49 -21.70
CA PRO A 142 11.62 -25.60 -21.77
C PRO A 142 11.04 -25.50 -23.20
N GLY A 143 11.90 -25.34 -24.20
CA GLY A 143 11.49 -25.24 -25.60
C GLY A 143 10.84 -26.51 -26.15
N SER A 144 11.28 -27.69 -25.70
CA SER A 144 10.66 -28.96 -26.12
C SER A 144 9.29 -29.18 -25.49
N ILE A 145 9.07 -28.73 -24.24
CA ILE A 145 7.77 -28.78 -23.56
C ILE A 145 6.78 -27.82 -24.21
N MET A 146 7.20 -26.58 -24.51
CA MET A 146 6.33 -25.57 -25.13
C MET A 146 5.83 -25.97 -26.52
N ASN A 147 6.67 -26.67 -27.29
CA ASN A 147 6.34 -27.13 -28.64
C ASN A 147 5.68 -28.51 -28.68
N ALA A 148 5.48 -29.16 -27.54
CA ALA A 148 4.90 -30.49 -27.50
C ALA A 148 3.42 -30.46 -27.93
N PRO A 149 2.94 -31.42 -28.75
CA PRO A 149 1.54 -31.48 -29.16
C PRO A 149 0.52 -31.46 -27.99
N PRO A 150 0.76 -32.14 -26.85
CA PRO A 150 -0.17 -32.06 -25.72
C PRO A 150 -0.25 -30.67 -25.09
N THR A 151 0.86 -29.93 -25.07
CA THR A 151 0.90 -28.54 -24.62
C THR A 151 0.06 -27.64 -25.52
N LYS A 152 0.19 -27.78 -26.85
CA LYS A 152 -0.64 -27.05 -27.83
C LYS A 152 -2.12 -27.38 -27.69
N LEU A 153 -2.46 -28.63 -27.38
CA LEU A 153 -3.83 -29.06 -27.13
C LEU A 153 -4.39 -28.43 -25.84
N ALA A 154 -3.60 -28.39 -24.76
CA ALA A 154 -3.98 -27.75 -23.50
C ALA A 154 -4.16 -26.22 -23.65
N GLN A 155 -3.31 -25.56 -24.44
CA GLN A 155 -3.49 -24.14 -24.80
C GLN A 155 -4.85 -23.89 -25.47
N ARG A 156 -5.20 -24.71 -26.47
CA ARG A 156 -6.50 -24.61 -27.17
C ARG A 156 -7.67 -24.88 -26.23
N TYR A 157 -7.56 -25.88 -25.36
CA TYR A 157 -8.59 -26.18 -24.38
C TYR A 157 -8.84 -25.00 -23.42
N LEU A 158 -7.77 -24.38 -22.91
CA LEU A 158 -7.90 -23.23 -22.01
C LEU A 158 -8.54 -22.02 -22.70
N SER A 159 -8.16 -21.74 -23.95
CA SER A 159 -8.81 -20.70 -24.78
C SER A 159 -10.30 -20.99 -24.99
N TYR A 160 -10.65 -22.24 -25.32
CA TYR A 160 -12.04 -22.68 -25.49
C TYR A 160 -12.86 -22.52 -24.21
N LEU A 161 -12.31 -22.87 -23.04
CA LEU A 161 -13.01 -22.72 -21.76
C LEU A 161 -13.34 -21.26 -21.47
N VAL A 162 -12.36 -20.36 -21.62
CA VAL A 162 -12.54 -18.92 -21.38
C VAL A 162 -13.55 -18.33 -22.38
N HIS A 163 -13.47 -18.74 -23.65
CA HIS A 163 -14.48 -18.37 -24.65
C HIS A 163 -15.89 -18.87 -24.29
N GLY A 164 -16.00 -20.08 -23.72
CA GLY A 164 -17.27 -20.58 -23.19
C GLY A 164 -17.84 -19.76 -22.04
N ILE A 165 -16.98 -19.13 -21.22
CA ILE A 165 -17.41 -18.18 -20.17
C ILE A 165 -17.91 -16.88 -20.79
N GLU A 166 -17.21 -16.36 -21.79
CA GLU A 166 -17.61 -15.18 -22.57
C GLU A 166 -19.00 -15.37 -23.20
N GLN A 167 -19.24 -16.51 -23.87
CA GLN A 167 -20.52 -16.82 -24.52
C GLN A 167 -21.69 -16.94 -23.53
N LYS A 168 -21.40 -17.18 -22.25
CA LYS A 168 -22.39 -17.20 -21.16
C LYS A 168 -22.58 -15.83 -20.50
N GLY A 169 -21.90 -14.79 -21.00
CA GLY A 169 -21.99 -13.41 -20.51
C GLY A 169 -20.98 -13.05 -19.42
N GLY A 170 -19.97 -13.89 -19.14
CA GLY A 170 -18.90 -13.57 -18.20
C GLY A 170 -17.91 -12.55 -18.78
N ASN A 171 -17.37 -11.67 -17.94
CA ASN A 171 -16.40 -10.66 -18.39
C ASN A 171 -14.97 -11.23 -18.34
N VAL A 172 -14.48 -11.68 -19.48
CA VAL A 172 -13.16 -12.32 -19.62
C VAL A 172 -12.15 -11.50 -20.44
N LYS A 173 -12.50 -10.27 -20.83
CA LYS A 173 -11.68 -9.44 -21.74
C LYS A 173 -10.27 -9.12 -21.19
N HIS A 174 -10.11 -9.16 -19.87
CA HIS A 174 -8.82 -8.94 -19.19
C HIS A 174 -8.18 -10.24 -18.66
N CYS A 175 -8.75 -11.40 -19.00
CA CYS A 175 -8.35 -12.67 -18.42
C CYS A 175 -6.95 -13.08 -18.90
N VAL A 176 -6.09 -13.41 -17.95
CA VAL A 176 -4.78 -14.02 -18.19
C VAL A 176 -4.89 -15.53 -18.10
N LEU A 177 -4.58 -16.21 -19.19
CA LEU A 177 -4.57 -17.66 -19.27
C LEU A 177 -3.18 -18.16 -18.85
N ASN A 178 -3.11 -19.06 -17.88
CA ASN A 178 -1.87 -19.66 -17.41
C ASN A 178 -1.92 -21.17 -17.60
N LEU A 179 -0.88 -21.73 -18.23
CA LEU A 179 -0.71 -23.17 -18.41
C LEU A 179 0.58 -23.61 -17.72
N ILE A 180 0.45 -24.45 -16.70
CA ILE A 180 1.55 -24.95 -15.87
C ILE A 180 1.79 -26.43 -16.19
N ILE A 181 3.02 -26.74 -16.60
CA ILE A 181 3.50 -28.10 -16.85
C ILE A 181 4.86 -28.26 -16.15
N GLY A 182 4.84 -28.63 -14.87
CA GLY A 182 6.05 -28.74 -14.05
C GLY A 182 6.73 -27.39 -13.82
N SER A 183 8.02 -27.28 -14.15
CA SER A 183 8.77 -26.02 -14.09
C SER A 183 8.46 -25.08 -15.25
N VAL A 184 7.62 -25.45 -16.22
CA VAL A 184 7.27 -24.57 -17.33
C VAL A 184 5.90 -23.95 -17.08
N MET A 185 5.85 -22.62 -17.06
CA MET A 185 4.61 -21.86 -17.10
C MET A 185 4.58 -21.06 -18.39
N MET A 186 3.45 -21.16 -19.10
CA MET A 186 3.14 -20.32 -20.25
C MET A 186 1.94 -19.46 -19.91
N THR A 187 1.92 -18.25 -20.46
CA THR A 187 0.82 -17.31 -20.26
C THR A 187 0.35 -16.72 -21.58
N ALA A 188 -0.93 -16.37 -21.67
CA ALA A 188 -1.49 -15.60 -22.77
C ALA A 188 -2.56 -14.63 -22.23
N ARG A 189 -2.80 -13.52 -22.94
CA ARG A 189 -3.97 -12.64 -22.69
C ARG A 189 -5.10 -13.11 -23.60
N TYR A 190 -6.32 -13.22 -23.06
CA TYR A 190 -7.49 -13.68 -23.85
C TYR A 190 -7.81 -12.73 -25.00
N GLU A 191 -7.85 -11.42 -24.71
CA GLU A 191 -7.97 -10.36 -25.71
C GLU A 191 -6.72 -9.47 -25.65
N PRO A 192 -5.63 -9.84 -26.34
CA PRO A 192 -4.36 -9.11 -26.23
C PRO A 192 -4.44 -7.67 -26.75
N HIS A 193 -5.42 -7.38 -27.60
CA HIS A 193 -5.72 -6.05 -28.14
C HIS A 193 -6.97 -5.41 -27.51
N ASN A 194 -7.42 -5.89 -26.34
CA ASN A 194 -8.50 -5.21 -25.64
C ASN A 194 -8.04 -3.82 -25.21
N LEU A 195 -8.78 -2.82 -25.67
CA LEU A 195 -8.55 -1.42 -25.34
C LEU A 195 -9.66 -0.86 -24.43
N ILE A 196 -10.67 -1.67 -24.09
CA ILE A 196 -11.79 -1.26 -23.26
C ILE A 196 -11.47 -1.59 -21.80
N PRO A 197 -11.48 -0.60 -20.87
CA PRO A 197 -11.29 -0.89 -19.46
C PRO A 197 -12.48 -1.66 -18.88
N SER A 198 -12.31 -2.19 -17.67
CA SER A 198 -13.43 -2.67 -16.86
C SER A 198 -13.40 -2.05 -15.49
N ALA A 199 -14.57 -1.97 -14.86
CA ALA A 199 -14.64 -1.77 -13.44
C ALA A 199 -15.67 -2.70 -12.81
N SER A 200 -15.35 -3.17 -11.62
CA SER A 200 -16.25 -3.93 -10.76
C SER A 200 -16.59 -3.09 -9.54
N LEU A 201 -17.87 -3.00 -9.21
CA LEU A 201 -18.29 -2.44 -7.92
C LEU A 201 -18.03 -3.50 -6.85
N ILE A 202 -17.31 -3.12 -5.80
CA ILE A 202 -16.92 -3.99 -4.68
C ILE A 202 -17.84 -3.74 -3.49
N SER A 203 -18.06 -2.47 -3.18
CA SER A 203 -18.95 -2.07 -2.08
C SER A 203 -19.42 -0.62 -2.23
N GLU A 204 -20.50 -0.32 -1.52
CA GLU A 204 -21.03 1.03 -1.33
C GLU A 204 -21.12 1.28 0.18
N ASN A 205 -20.78 2.50 0.61
CA ASN A 205 -20.92 2.93 2.01
C ASN A 205 -20.25 2.01 3.04
N ALA A 206 -19.14 1.36 2.67
CA ALA A 206 -18.39 0.45 3.53
C ALA A 206 -17.66 1.16 4.68
N ASP A 207 -17.38 2.46 4.53
CA ASP A 207 -16.70 3.27 5.55
C ASP A 207 -17.67 3.66 6.68
N ALA A 208 -17.18 4.14 7.82
CA ALA A 208 -18.03 4.67 8.88
C ALA A 208 -18.55 6.08 8.54
N GLU A 209 -19.75 6.42 9.00
CA GLU A 209 -20.25 7.81 8.93
C GLU A 209 -19.43 8.73 9.82
N ILE A 210 -19.30 9.99 9.40
CA ILE A 210 -18.61 11.02 10.15
C ILE A 210 -19.62 11.65 11.12
N PRO A 211 -19.48 11.46 12.43
CA PRO A 211 -20.42 12.00 13.40
C PRO A 211 -20.34 13.53 13.48
N ALA A 212 -21.51 14.17 13.51
CA ALA A 212 -21.62 15.61 13.75
C ALA A 212 -21.09 15.97 15.16
N PRO A 213 -20.28 17.03 15.31
CA PRO A 213 -19.86 17.53 16.61
C PRO A 213 -21.06 17.92 17.48
N LYS A 214 -21.00 17.55 18.76
CA LYS A 214 -22.06 17.88 19.74
C LYS A 214 -22.35 19.39 19.83
N VAL A 215 -21.33 20.23 19.60
CA VAL A 215 -21.44 21.69 19.63
C VAL A 215 -22.37 22.23 18.53
N PHE A 216 -22.54 21.51 17.41
CA PHE A 216 -23.52 21.87 16.37
C PHE A 216 -24.93 21.32 16.64
N MET A 217 -25.12 20.59 17.75
CA MET A 217 -26.42 20.05 18.18
C MET A 217 -27.04 20.85 19.35
N ASP A 218 -26.28 21.71 20.02
CA ASP A 218 -26.75 22.57 21.11
C ASP A 218 -27.08 23.99 20.58
N GLU A 219 -28.35 24.39 20.62
CA GLU A 219 -28.84 25.69 20.09
C GLU A 219 -28.34 26.92 20.89
N ASP A 220 -27.65 26.74 22.02
CA ASP A 220 -27.29 27.80 22.99
C ASP A 220 -25.76 28.08 23.11
N GLY A 221 -24.95 27.61 22.16
CA GLY A 221 -23.49 27.81 22.19
C GLY A 221 -23.04 29.24 21.82
N PRO A 222 -21.97 29.79 22.44
CA PRO A 222 -21.46 31.11 22.08
C PRO A 222 -20.93 31.11 20.64
N ALA A 223 -21.32 32.15 19.89
CA ALA A 223 -20.97 32.36 18.49
C ALA A 223 -19.47 32.64 18.31
N GLU A 224 -18.64 31.60 18.30
CA GLU A 224 -17.38 31.58 17.56
C GLU A 224 -17.57 30.71 16.31
N SER A 225 -17.68 31.42 15.19
CA SER A 225 -18.20 31.02 13.88
C SER A 225 -17.29 30.03 13.15
N THR A 226 -17.27 28.77 13.59
CA THR A 226 -16.68 27.71 12.76
C THR A 226 -17.74 27.23 11.77
N ASP A 227 -17.56 27.52 10.48
CA ASP A 227 -18.45 27.06 9.41
C ASP A 227 -18.60 25.52 9.51
N PRO A 228 -19.80 25.00 9.85
CA PRO A 228 -20.01 23.57 10.04
C PRO A 228 -19.62 22.75 8.81
N GLN A 229 -19.82 23.33 7.62
CA GLN A 229 -19.48 22.66 6.38
C GLN A 229 -17.96 22.58 6.18
N LEU A 230 -17.23 23.63 6.55
CA LEU A 230 -15.77 23.63 6.52
C LEU A 230 -15.20 22.57 7.49
N VAL A 231 -15.82 22.42 8.67
CA VAL A 231 -15.46 21.36 9.63
C VAL A 231 -15.74 19.97 9.04
N PHE A 232 -16.92 19.76 8.44
CA PHE A 232 -17.25 18.49 7.79
C PHE A 232 -16.24 18.13 6.69
N ARG A 233 -15.94 19.08 5.79
CA ARG A 233 -14.98 18.87 4.70
C ARG A 233 -13.60 18.51 5.22
N SER A 234 -13.15 19.14 6.31
CA SER A 234 -11.87 18.82 6.93
C SER A 234 -11.86 17.40 7.48
N ARG A 235 -12.92 16.99 8.20
CA ARG A 235 -13.03 15.63 8.74
C ARG A 235 -13.12 14.58 7.64
N LEU A 236 -13.87 14.86 6.58
CA LEU A 236 -13.97 13.99 5.42
C LEU A 236 -12.60 13.81 4.77
N PHE A 237 -11.89 14.89 4.49
CA PHE A 237 -10.60 14.82 3.83
C PHE A 237 -9.57 14.06 4.68
N MET A 238 -9.49 14.34 5.99
CA MET A 238 -8.60 13.60 6.89
C MET A 238 -9.00 12.13 7.04
N SER A 239 -10.30 11.82 7.07
CA SER A 239 -10.80 10.44 7.07
C SER A 239 -10.38 9.69 5.80
N VAL A 240 -10.46 10.34 4.64
CA VAL A 240 -9.98 9.78 3.35
C VAL A 240 -8.49 9.49 3.42
N LEU A 241 -7.66 10.44 3.86
CA LEU A 241 -6.21 10.21 3.97
C LEU A 241 -5.88 9.04 4.92
N LYS A 242 -6.56 8.97 6.07
CA LYS A 242 -6.41 7.86 7.03
C LYS A 242 -6.84 6.52 6.41
N ASN A 243 -7.96 6.50 5.69
CA ASN A 243 -8.44 5.31 4.99
C ASN A 243 -7.42 4.83 3.95
N LEU A 244 -6.87 5.75 3.16
CA LEU A 244 -5.85 5.44 2.15
C LEU A 244 -4.54 4.94 2.79
N GLU A 245 -4.06 5.57 3.86
CA GLU A 245 -2.87 5.10 4.59
C GLU A 245 -3.06 3.70 5.20
N ASN A 246 -4.26 3.40 5.69
CA ASN A 246 -4.57 2.11 6.31
C ASN A 246 -4.75 0.99 5.28
N ASN A 247 -5.41 1.29 4.15
CA ASN A 247 -5.69 0.30 3.12
C ASN A 247 -4.52 0.09 2.15
N TYR A 248 -3.64 1.08 2.01
CA TYR A 248 -2.44 1.03 1.15
C TYR A 248 -1.18 1.37 1.95
N PRO A 249 -0.82 0.56 2.95
CA PRO A 249 0.34 0.83 3.79
C PRO A 249 1.62 0.83 2.96
N GLY A 250 2.54 1.74 3.28
CA GLY A 250 3.80 1.91 2.55
C GLY A 250 3.68 2.65 1.22
N CYS A 251 2.47 2.97 0.79
CA CYS A 251 2.23 3.85 -0.36
C CYS A 251 2.27 5.32 0.06
N THR A 252 2.37 6.20 -0.95
CA THR A 252 2.27 7.65 -0.77
C THR A 252 1.03 8.19 -1.45
N ILE A 253 0.41 9.20 -0.87
CA ILE A 253 -0.80 9.84 -1.39
C ILE A 253 -0.37 11.10 -2.14
N TRP A 254 -0.67 11.15 -3.42
CA TRP A 254 -0.32 12.26 -4.30
C TRP A 254 -1.59 13.03 -4.63
N ASP A 255 -1.47 14.34 -4.59
CA ASP A 255 -2.48 15.24 -5.10
C ASP A 255 -2.27 15.46 -6.61
N ALA A 256 -3.11 14.83 -7.43
CA ALA A 256 -3.06 14.93 -8.88
C ALA A 256 -3.79 16.17 -9.43
N GLY A 257 -4.51 16.90 -8.57
CA GLY A 257 -5.14 18.17 -8.90
C GLY A 257 -6.67 18.17 -8.82
N LYS A 258 -7.26 19.26 -9.32
CA LYS A 258 -8.72 19.44 -9.39
C LYS A 258 -9.30 18.59 -10.52
N MET A 259 -10.41 17.93 -10.24
CA MET A 259 -11.21 17.20 -11.23
C MET A 259 -12.49 17.98 -11.52
N SER A 260 -12.87 18.07 -12.79
CA SER A 260 -14.11 18.70 -13.24
C SER A 260 -14.90 17.67 -14.05
N PHE A 261 -16.21 17.59 -13.83
CA PHE A 261 -17.08 16.63 -14.50
C PHE A 261 -18.50 17.20 -14.59
N ASN A 262 -19.34 16.55 -15.42
CA ASN A 262 -20.73 16.95 -15.63
C ASN A 262 -21.68 15.94 -14.99
N VAL A 263 -22.73 16.43 -14.33
CA VAL A 263 -23.88 15.64 -13.88
C VAL A 263 -25.08 16.08 -14.73
N ASP A 264 -25.73 15.12 -15.39
CA ASP A 264 -26.85 15.39 -16.32
C ASP A 264 -26.54 16.51 -17.34
N ASP A 265 -25.39 16.39 -18.02
CA ASP A 265 -24.85 17.33 -19.01
C ASP A 265 -24.57 18.76 -18.50
N LYS A 266 -24.58 18.97 -17.19
CA LYS A 266 -24.24 20.25 -16.57
C LYS A 266 -22.95 20.16 -15.75
N PRO A 267 -22.06 21.15 -15.83
CA PRO A 267 -20.88 21.21 -14.96
C PRO A 267 -21.28 21.09 -13.50
N TYR A 268 -20.70 20.12 -12.80
CA TYR A 268 -20.91 19.97 -11.38
C TYR A 268 -20.35 21.21 -10.65
N PRO A 269 -21.15 21.90 -9.83
CA PRO A 269 -20.80 23.25 -9.36
C PRO A 269 -19.81 23.24 -8.18
N TYR A 270 -19.58 22.08 -7.55
CA TYR A 270 -18.77 21.99 -6.34
C TYR A 270 -17.40 21.33 -6.60
N PRO A 271 -16.37 21.66 -5.81
CA PRO A 271 -15.03 21.13 -6.02
C PRO A 271 -14.93 19.60 -5.89
N ALA A 272 -14.10 19.00 -6.72
CA ALA A 272 -13.65 17.62 -6.58
C ALA A 272 -12.13 17.53 -6.69
N ARG A 273 -11.53 16.65 -5.89
CA ARG A 273 -10.07 16.43 -5.85
C ARG A 273 -9.72 15.01 -6.25
N PHE A 274 -8.72 14.91 -7.12
CA PHE A 274 -8.16 13.64 -7.56
C PHE A 274 -6.88 13.36 -6.76
N LEU A 275 -6.92 12.34 -5.92
CA LEU A 275 -5.77 11.80 -5.19
C LEU A 275 -5.34 10.47 -5.80
N VAL A 276 -4.05 10.17 -5.74
CA VAL A 276 -3.46 8.95 -6.29
C VAL A 276 -2.57 8.30 -5.25
N CYS A 277 -2.84 7.05 -4.88
CA CYS A 277 -1.93 6.27 -4.03
C CYS A 277 -0.91 5.56 -4.91
N ARG A 278 0.37 5.73 -4.58
CA ARG A 278 1.49 5.15 -5.33
C ARG A 278 2.38 4.29 -4.46
N ASP A 279 2.57 3.06 -4.89
CA ASP A 279 3.55 2.10 -4.38
C ASP A 279 4.94 2.44 -4.94
N PHE A 280 5.98 2.34 -4.12
CA PHE A 280 7.36 2.62 -4.52
C PHE A 280 7.93 1.55 -5.46
N GLU A 281 7.64 0.26 -5.22
CA GLU A 281 8.24 -0.83 -6.02
C GLU A 281 7.69 -0.92 -7.44
N LYS A 282 6.48 -0.42 -7.63
CA LYS A 282 5.76 -0.47 -8.91
C LYS A 282 6.02 0.76 -9.78
N ARG A 283 6.93 1.65 -9.37
CA ARG A 283 7.31 2.85 -10.13
C ARG A 283 8.24 2.49 -11.27
N ASN A 284 8.08 3.23 -12.36
CA ASN A 284 8.97 3.12 -13.52
C ASN A 284 10.14 4.09 -13.42
N LYS A 285 9.97 5.20 -12.68
CA LYS A 285 10.98 6.24 -12.48
C LYS A 285 10.77 7.01 -11.19
N ASP A 286 11.83 7.67 -10.73
CA ASP A 286 11.76 8.66 -9.67
C ASP A 286 11.30 10.01 -10.23
N VAL A 287 10.48 10.73 -9.45
CA VAL A 287 9.96 12.05 -9.76
C VAL A 287 10.18 12.95 -8.56
N GLU A 288 10.62 14.18 -8.79
CA GLU A 288 10.80 15.14 -7.72
C GLU A 288 9.46 15.61 -7.15
N THR A 289 9.37 15.65 -5.83
CA THR A 289 8.14 15.93 -5.10
C THR A 289 8.28 17.11 -4.17
N VAL A 290 7.14 17.71 -3.85
CA VAL A 290 6.94 18.63 -2.73
C VAL A 290 6.06 17.93 -1.72
N ASP A 291 6.54 17.87 -0.49
CA ASP A 291 5.91 17.15 0.60
C ASP A 291 5.16 18.12 1.51
N PHE A 292 3.90 17.82 1.77
CA PHE A 292 3.06 18.61 2.67
C PHE A 292 2.59 17.76 3.84
N LYS A 293 2.81 18.26 5.05
CA LYS A 293 2.11 17.76 6.24
C LYS A 293 0.73 18.38 6.28
N VAL A 294 -0.29 17.53 6.23
CA VAL A 294 -1.68 17.90 6.37
C VAL A 294 -2.09 17.71 7.81
N GLN A 295 -2.61 18.76 8.44
CA GLN A 295 -3.09 18.73 9.80
C GLN A 295 -4.57 19.12 9.84
N GLY A 296 -5.36 18.33 10.56
CA GLY A 296 -6.76 18.64 10.82
C GLY A 296 -7.48 17.56 11.64
N PRO A 297 -8.73 17.81 12.04
CA PRO A 297 -9.54 16.86 12.78
C PRO A 297 -9.88 15.63 11.93
N ASP A 298 -9.73 14.43 12.49
CA ASP A 298 -10.20 13.18 11.89
C ASP A 298 -11.73 13.01 12.04
N SER A 299 -12.24 11.84 11.66
CA SER A 299 -13.67 11.52 11.77
C SER A 299 -14.22 11.66 13.19
N GLU A 300 -13.40 11.42 14.22
CA GLU A 300 -13.79 11.53 15.62
C GLU A 300 -13.56 12.94 16.19
N GLY A 301 -12.85 13.79 15.45
CA GLY A 301 -12.49 15.14 15.87
C GLY A 301 -11.13 15.23 16.56
N ASN A 302 -10.34 14.16 16.54
CA ASN A 302 -8.97 14.19 17.04
C ASN A 302 -8.07 14.86 16.01
N GLU A 303 -7.15 15.72 16.44
CA GLU A 303 -6.20 16.34 15.54
C GLU A 303 -5.22 15.27 15.01
N THR A 304 -5.18 15.09 13.70
CA THR A 304 -4.34 14.11 13.02
C THR A 304 -3.42 14.77 12.02
N VAL A 305 -2.32 14.07 11.71
CA VAL A 305 -1.34 14.52 10.72
C VAL A 305 -1.15 13.43 9.67
N ALA A 306 -1.29 13.81 8.40
CA ALA A 306 -1.03 12.96 7.24
C ALA A 306 -0.01 13.63 6.31
N THR A 307 0.50 12.89 5.33
CA THR A 307 1.39 13.44 4.30
C THR A 307 0.74 13.34 2.92
N ILE A 308 0.74 14.46 2.19
CA ILE A 308 0.39 14.52 0.77
C ILE A 308 1.58 15.01 -0.03
N LEU A 309 1.75 14.42 -1.21
CA LEU A 309 2.80 14.78 -2.17
C LEU A 309 2.22 15.49 -3.39
N ARG A 310 2.99 16.42 -3.95
CA ARG A 310 2.78 16.95 -5.30
C ARG A 310 4.02 16.74 -6.14
N ALA A 311 3.84 16.44 -7.43
CA ALA A 311 4.96 16.47 -8.36
C ALA A 311 5.46 17.90 -8.52
N ARG A 312 6.78 18.13 -8.47
CA ARG A 312 7.36 19.43 -8.85
C ARG A 312 7.09 19.74 -10.31
N ASN A 313 7.10 18.71 -11.15
CA ASN A 313 6.70 18.78 -12.55
C ASN A 313 5.40 17.98 -12.76
N PRO A 314 4.24 18.63 -12.91
CA PRO A 314 2.97 17.93 -13.07
C PRO A 314 2.83 17.09 -14.35
N SER A 315 3.71 17.26 -15.34
CA SER A 315 3.72 16.39 -16.53
C SER A 315 4.42 15.05 -16.30
N GLU A 316 5.12 14.89 -15.19
CA GLU A 316 5.82 13.65 -14.85
C GLU A 316 4.94 12.71 -14.03
N ASP A 317 4.77 11.48 -14.53
CA ASP A 317 4.10 10.40 -13.82
C ASP A 317 5.13 9.30 -13.46
N PRO A 318 5.38 8.99 -12.17
CA PRO A 318 6.32 7.94 -11.77
C PRO A 318 5.79 6.51 -11.97
N GLY A 319 4.52 6.33 -12.33
CA GLY A 319 3.83 5.03 -12.32
C GLY A 319 3.53 4.53 -10.91
N GLY A 320 3.34 3.22 -10.76
CA GLY A 320 3.13 2.56 -9.46
C GLY A 320 1.79 2.86 -8.78
N ILE A 321 0.77 3.23 -9.55
CA ILE A 321 -0.56 3.54 -9.01
C ILE A 321 -1.22 2.27 -8.49
N VAL A 322 -1.74 2.33 -7.26
CA VAL A 322 -2.50 1.24 -6.62
C VAL A 322 -3.93 1.65 -6.25
N CYS A 323 -4.19 2.96 -6.14
CA CYS A 323 -5.53 3.49 -5.88
C CYS A 323 -5.71 4.87 -6.53
N LEU A 324 -6.87 5.08 -7.15
CA LEU A 324 -7.41 6.37 -7.56
C LEU A 324 -8.47 6.78 -6.54
N ALA A 325 -8.31 7.91 -5.88
CA ALA A 325 -9.15 8.34 -4.78
C ALA A 325 -9.76 9.73 -5.07
N ILE A 326 -11.08 9.82 -5.12
CA ILE A 326 -11.79 11.00 -5.59
C ILE A 326 -12.64 11.54 -4.44
N VAL A 327 -12.34 12.76 -4.00
CA VAL A 327 -13.11 13.44 -2.94
C VAL A 327 -13.96 14.53 -3.57
N VAL A 328 -15.28 14.38 -3.49
CA VAL A 328 -16.26 15.28 -4.10
C VAL A 328 -17.02 16.02 -2.99
N ASN A 329 -16.92 17.35 -3.00
CA ASN A 329 -17.75 18.17 -2.14
C ASN A 329 -19.19 18.16 -2.65
N VAL A 330 -20.15 18.15 -1.73
CA VAL A 330 -21.58 18.23 -2.02
C VAL A 330 -22.13 19.60 -1.66
N ASP A 331 -23.45 19.77 -1.82
CA ASP A 331 -24.16 21.01 -1.63
C ASP A 331 -23.79 21.73 -0.32
N PRO A 332 -23.30 22.99 -0.37
CA PRO A 332 -22.98 23.79 0.79
C PRO A 332 -24.14 24.25 1.64
N GLU A 333 -25.37 24.15 1.13
CA GLU A 333 -26.54 24.40 1.95
C GLU A 333 -26.80 23.27 2.96
N ASP A 334 -26.15 22.11 2.81
CA ASP A 334 -26.17 21.01 3.77
C ASP A 334 -24.91 21.06 4.67
N PRO A 335 -25.01 21.63 5.89
CA PRO A 335 -23.86 21.82 6.78
C PRO A 335 -23.23 20.50 7.23
N TRP A 336 -24.00 19.40 7.23
CA TRP A 336 -23.52 18.07 7.61
C TRP A 336 -24.21 16.98 6.76
N PRO A 337 -23.74 16.77 5.53
CA PRO A 337 -24.42 15.90 4.56
C PRO A 337 -24.60 14.50 5.10
N LYS A 338 -25.84 14.04 5.26
CA LYS A 338 -26.13 12.65 5.63
C LYS A 338 -25.96 11.74 4.41
N ARG A 339 -25.86 10.44 4.66
CA ARG A 339 -25.92 9.44 3.59
C ARG A 339 -27.27 9.48 2.90
N ASP A 340 -27.23 9.63 1.59
CA ASP A 340 -28.36 9.64 0.69
C ASP A 340 -27.86 9.20 -0.69
N MET A 341 -27.74 7.88 -0.85
CA MET A 341 -27.28 7.28 -2.10
C MET A 341 -28.15 7.68 -3.28
N ASP A 342 -29.47 7.85 -3.11
CA ASP A 342 -30.36 8.23 -4.20
C ASP A 342 -30.03 9.65 -4.71
N LYS A 343 -29.74 10.58 -3.78
CA LYS A 343 -29.32 11.94 -4.11
C LYS A 343 -27.91 11.99 -4.72
N HIS A 344 -26.97 11.22 -4.19
CA HIS A 344 -25.56 11.31 -4.58
C HIS A 344 -25.14 10.34 -5.69
N LEU A 345 -25.97 9.36 -6.05
CA LEU A 345 -25.68 8.39 -7.10
C LEU A 345 -25.32 9.03 -8.45
N PRO A 346 -26.06 10.04 -8.97
CA PRO A 346 -25.69 10.70 -10.23
C PRO A 346 -24.30 11.35 -10.16
N ILE A 347 -23.94 11.93 -9.01
CA ILE A 347 -22.64 12.55 -8.75
C ILE A 347 -21.54 11.49 -8.74
N LEU A 348 -21.76 10.39 -8.02
CA LEU A 348 -20.82 9.27 -7.93
C LEU A 348 -20.60 8.61 -9.29
N VAL A 349 -21.65 8.43 -10.10
CA VAL A 349 -21.55 7.87 -11.46
C VAL A 349 -20.76 8.78 -12.39
N ALA A 350 -21.04 10.09 -12.36
CA ALA A 350 -20.31 11.05 -13.17
C ALA A 350 -18.83 11.17 -12.78
N ALA A 351 -18.55 11.25 -11.48
CA ALA A 351 -17.20 11.24 -10.95
C ALA A 351 -16.47 9.94 -11.28
N PHE A 352 -17.17 8.80 -11.24
CA PHE A 352 -16.62 7.50 -11.64
C PHE A 352 -16.22 7.48 -13.11
N ALA A 353 -17.09 7.98 -13.99
CA ALA A 353 -16.82 8.04 -15.42
C ALA A 353 -15.56 8.89 -15.67
N GLU A 354 -15.52 10.12 -15.17
CA GLU A 354 -14.38 11.03 -15.34
C GLU A 354 -13.08 10.43 -14.76
N ALA A 355 -13.16 9.86 -13.55
CA ALA A 355 -12.00 9.28 -12.92
C ALA A 355 -11.45 8.06 -13.66
N SER A 356 -12.33 7.27 -14.27
CA SER A 356 -11.95 6.15 -15.12
C SER A 356 -11.24 6.62 -16.40
N LEU A 357 -11.61 7.79 -16.95
CA LEU A 357 -10.90 8.39 -18.09
C LEU A 357 -9.48 8.80 -17.72
N HIS A 358 -9.33 9.49 -16.59
CA HIS A 358 -8.01 9.86 -16.07
C HIS A 358 -7.16 8.64 -15.72
N GLY A 359 -7.76 7.66 -15.04
CA GLY A 359 -7.11 6.39 -14.70
C GLY A 359 -6.64 5.64 -15.94
N LEU A 360 -7.43 5.64 -17.01
CA LEU A 360 -7.07 5.06 -18.29
C LEU A 360 -5.87 5.78 -18.93
N LEU A 361 -5.88 7.11 -18.97
CA LEU A 361 -4.74 7.90 -19.47
C LEU A 361 -3.46 7.61 -18.68
N MET A 362 -3.57 7.56 -17.34
CA MET A 362 -2.45 7.20 -16.46
C MET A 362 -1.96 5.78 -16.71
N ALA A 363 -2.86 4.81 -16.91
CA ALA A 363 -2.51 3.42 -17.24
C ALA A 363 -1.78 3.31 -18.59
N PHE A 364 -2.21 4.07 -19.60
CA PHE A 364 -1.62 4.03 -20.93
C PHE A 364 -0.22 4.64 -21.01
N LEU A 365 0.06 5.68 -20.23
CA LEU A 365 1.35 6.40 -20.23
C LEU A 365 2.45 5.70 -19.42
N GLU A 366 2.38 4.36 -19.23
CA GLU A 366 3.23 3.48 -18.39
C GLU A 366 2.62 3.05 -17.04
N GLY A 367 1.33 3.26 -16.80
CA GLY A 367 0.67 2.91 -15.54
C GLY A 367 0.15 1.46 -15.44
N PHE A 368 -0.23 1.14 -14.21
CA PHE A 368 -0.80 -0.11 -13.68
C PHE A 368 -1.75 -0.92 -14.60
N ASP A 369 -1.77 -2.26 -14.42
CA ASP A 369 -2.77 -3.14 -15.05
C ASP A 369 -4.12 -3.12 -14.29
N ARG A 370 -4.08 -2.99 -12.96
CA ARG A 370 -5.26 -2.94 -12.06
C ARG A 370 -5.00 -1.99 -10.90
N CYS A 371 -6.02 -1.24 -10.48
CA CYS A 371 -5.98 -0.44 -9.27
C CYS A 371 -7.34 -0.39 -8.58
N ALA A 372 -7.37 0.01 -7.32
CA ALA A 372 -8.62 0.43 -6.70
C ALA A 372 -9.06 1.79 -7.24
N LEU A 373 -10.36 2.01 -7.29
CA LEU A 373 -10.97 3.32 -7.53
C LEU A 373 -11.97 3.57 -6.40
N ARG A 374 -11.82 4.69 -5.70
CA ARG A 374 -12.59 5.03 -4.50
C ARG A 374 -13.15 6.44 -4.67
N ILE A 375 -14.45 6.60 -4.48
CA ILE A 375 -15.13 7.90 -4.62
C ILE A 375 -15.89 8.18 -3.35
N TRP A 376 -15.73 9.40 -2.84
CA TRP A 376 -16.50 9.97 -1.74
C TRP A 376 -17.29 11.15 -2.27
N ALA A 377 -18.61 11.12 -2.14
CA ALA A 377 -19.50 12.26 -2.39
C ALA A 377 -20.23 12.59 -1.09
N GLY A 378 -19.72 13.58 -0.36
CA GLY A 378 -20.13 13.80 1.03
C GLY A 378 -19.80 12.56 1.88
N GLN A 379 -20.82 11.93 2.48
CA GLN A 379 -20.65 10.71 3.27
C GLN A 379 -20.91 9.41 2.50
N ASP A 380 -21.38 9.51 1.25
CA ASP A 380 -21.63 8.35 0.41
C ASP A 380 -20.36 7.93 -0.34
N THR A 381 -20.11 6.63 -0.39
CA THR A 381 -18.88 6.07 -0.94
C THR A 381 -19.14 4.95 -1.93
N ARG A 382 -18.32 4.91 -2.98
CA ARG A 382 -18.25 3.80 -3.94
C ARG A 382 -16.84 3.28 -4.05
N HIS A 383 -16.71 1.98 -3.86
CA HIS A 383 -15.44 1.27 -3.95
C HIS A 383 -15.49 0.34 -5.15
N CYS A 384 -14.65 0.60 -6.14
CA CYS A 384 -14.54 -0.20 -7.35
C CYS A 384 -13.12 -0.76 -7.53
N THR A 385 -12.95 -1.85 -8.26
CA THR A 385 -11.67 -2.18 -8.88
C THR A 385 -11.71 -1.67 -10.32
N PHE A 386 -10.67 -0.96 -10.77
CA PHE A 386 -10.52 -0.51 -12.14
C PHE A 386 -9.41 -1.33 -12.82
N ILE A 387 -9.72 -1.86 -14.00
CA ILE A 387 -8.84 -2.74 -14.77
C ILE A 387 -8.53 -2.04 -16.08
N ALA A 388 -7.25 -1.74 -16.25
CA ALA A 388 -6.77 -1.08 -17.44
C ALA A 388 -6.72 -2.05 -18.63
N PRO A 389 -6.82 -1.53 -19.87
CA PRO A 389 -6.64 -2.34 -21.06
C PRO A 389 -5.19 -2.78 -21.26
N HIS A 390 -5.00 -3.72 -22.18
CA HIS A 390 -3.73 -4.39 -22.40
C HIS A 390 -2.82 -3.60 -23.36
N ALA A 391 -2.41 -2.40 -22.96
CA ALA A 391 -1.76 -1.42 -23.83
C ALA A 391 -0.29 -1.67 -24.23
N LYS A 392 0.26 -2.87 -24.00
CA LYS A 392 1.70 -3.09 -24.24
C LYS A 392 2.02 -2.93 -25.74
N GLY A 393 2.81 -1.91 -26.07
CA GLY A 393 3.39 -1.72 -27.42
C GLY A 393 2.70 -0.69 -28.33
N GLN A 394 1.80 0.16 -27.81
CA GLN A 394 1.14 1.21 -28.60
C GLN A 394 1.90 2.54 -28.61
N THR A 395 1.77 3.31 -29.70
CA THR A 395 2.40 4.64 -29.84
C THR A 395 1.54 5.73 -29.19
N THR A 396 2.12 6.88 -28.85
CA THR A 396 1.40 8.04 -28.30
C THR A 396 0.24 8.53 -29.19
N GLU A 397 0.33 8.32 -30.50
CA GLU A 397 -0.71 8.66 -31.47
C GLU A 397 -1.86 7.65 -31.47
N ASP A 398 -1.58 6.36 -31.32
CA ASP A 398 -2.61 5.33 -31.13
C ASP A 398 -3.43 5.63 -29.87
N LEU A 399 -2.77 6.09 -28.80
CA LEU A 399 -3.42 6.48 -27.54
C LEU A 399 -4.36 7.67 -27.70
N GLN A 400 -3.92 8.72 -28.42
CA GLN A 400 -4.75 9.90 -28.67
C GLN A 400 -5.95 9.59 -29.56
N GLN A 401 -5.75 8.81 -30.62
CA GLN A 401 -6.83 8.36 -31.49
C GLN A 401 -7.81 7.47 -30.74
N PHE A 402 -7.30 6.59 -29.88
CA PHE A 402 -8.11 5.68 -29.08
C PHE A 402 -8.96 6.41 -28.03
N SER A 403 -8.37 7.34 -27.29
CA SER A 403 -9.07 8.22 -26.35
C SER A 403 -10.17 9.02 -27.07
N GLY A 404 -9.87 9.59 -28.23
CA GLY A 404 -10.85 10.31 -29.04
C GLY A 404 -11.99 9.43 -29.57
N LEU A 405 -11.72 8.16 -29.88
CA LEU A 405 -12.71 7.21 -30.40
C LEU A 405 -13.65 6.67 -29.32
N LEU A 406 -13.15 6.35 -28.13
CA LEU A 406 -13.98 5.78 -27.07
C LEU A 406 -14.80 6.82 -26.31
N PHE A 407 -14.29 8.05 -26.15
CA PHE A 407 -14.87 9.02 -25.22
C PHE A 407 -15.46 10.25 -25.89
N GLY A 408 -15.50 10.29 -27.23
CA GLY A 408 -16.34 11.24 -27.98
C GLY A 408 -15.93 12.72 -27.90
N GLY A 409 -14.77 13.06 -27.34
CA GLY A 409 -14.29 14.44 -27.21
C GLY A 409 -13.13 14.58 -26.22
N ARG A 410 -12.49 15.76 -26.19
CA ARG A 410 -11.33 16.09 -25.33
C ARG A 410 -11.58 15.64 -23.89
N VAL A 411 -10.68 14.82 -23.35
CA VAL A 411 -10.56 14.65 -21.89
C VAL A 411 -10.08 15.98 -21.32
N ASP A 412 -10.87 16.60 -20.46
CA ASP A 412 -10.42 17.77 -19.72
C ASP A 412 -9.27 17.32 -18.85
N SER A 413 -8.07 17.85 -19.09
CA SER A 413 -6.91 17.45 -18.31
C SER A 413 -7.14 17.79 -16.84
N LEU A 414 -6.63 16.94 -15.94
CA LEU A 414 -6.50 17.32 -14.54
C LEU A 414 -5.85 18.70 -14.49
N LYS A 415 -6.27 19.51 -13.52
CA LYS A 415 -5.70 20.85 -13.31
C LYS A 415 -4.80 20.77 -12.07
N PRO A 416 -3.51 20.41 -12.23
CA PRO A 416 -2.53 20.54 -11.17
C PRO A 416 -2.49 21.96 -10.62
N ALA A 417 -1.96 22.12 -9.42
CA ALA A 417 -1.66 23.43 -8.88
C ALA A 417 -0.68 24.18 -9.79
N LEU A 418 -0.97 25.45 -10.08
CA LEU A 418 -0.11 26.33 -10.88
C LEU A 418 1.29 26.48 -10.26
N ASN A 419 1.34 26.51 -8.93
CA ASN A 419 2.57 26.44 -8.15
C ASN A 419 2.50 25.19 -7.26
N PRO A 420 3.27 24.13 -7.55
CA PRO A 420 3.29 22.91 -6.73
C PRO A 420 3.68 23.15 -5.27
N GLU A 421 4.39 24.24 -4.97
CA GLU A 421 4.79 24.61 -3.61
C GLU A 421 3.70 25.33 -2.80
N ASP A 422 2.66 25.82 -3.48
CA ASP A 422 1.53 26.51 -2.87
C ASP A 422 0.31 25.58 -2.79
N ALA A 423 -0.09 25.21 -1.58
CA ALA A 423 -1.20 24.30 -1.33
C ALA A 423 -2.43 24.99 -0.71
N SER A 424 -2.50 26.33 -0.74
CA SER A 424 -3.65 27.07 -0.21
C SER A 424 -4.98 26.68 -0.87
N ASP A 425 -4.95 26.18 -2.11
CA ASP A 425 -6.15 25.69 -2.78
C ASP A 425 -6.82 24.49 -2.08
N LEU A 426 -6.03 23.64 -1.42
CA LEU A 426 -6.54 22.53 -0.62
C LEU A 426 -7.07 23.02 0.73
N GLU A 427 -6.40 23.98 1.36
CA GLU A 427 -6.86 24.60 2.62
C GLU A 427 -8.23 25.27 2.43
N GLU A 428 -8.38 26.06 1.37
CA GLU A 428 -9.64 26.73 1.02
C GLU A 428 -10.76 25.74 0.69
N THR A 429 -10.43 24.66 -0.03
CA THR A 429 -11.44 23.70 -0.50
C THR A 429 -11.92 22.76 0.62
N PHE A 430 -10.99 22.33 1.49
CA PHE A 430 -11.24 21.26 2.46
C PHE A 430 -11.10 21.68 3.93
N GLY A 431 -10.71 22.93 4.24
CA GLY A 431 -10.62 23.39 5.63
C GLY A 431 -9.47 22.78 6.44
N ILE A 432 -8.47 22.23 5.76
CA ILE A 432 -7.27 21.62 6.36
C ILE A 432 -6.13 22.63 6.47
N LYS A 433 -5.14 22.36 7.33
CA LYS A 433 -3.89 23.13 7.41
C LYS A 433 -2.76 22.37 6.76
N LEU A 434 -1.99 23.03 5.91
CA LEU A 434 -0.89 22.43 5.17
C LEU A 434 0.42 23.13 5.52
N LYS A 435 1.42 22.34 5.95
CA LYS A 435 2.78 22.82 6.16
C LYS A 435 3.73 22.11 5.21
N LYS A 436 4.39 22.88 4.34
CA LYS A 436 5.48 22.37 3.50
C LYS A 436 6.55 21.78 4.40
N GLN A 437 6.90 20.52 4.17
CA GLN A 437 7.98 19.86 4.88
C GLN A 437 9.32 20.32 4.28
N GLN A 438 10.27 20.72 5.14
CA GLN A 438 11.61 21.04 4.68
C GLN A 438 12.28 19.76 4.13
N GLU A 439 12.94 19.88 2.97
CA GLU A 439 13.63 18.76 2.35
C GLU A 439 14.83 18.32 3.20
N HIS A 440 14.69 17.18 3.88
CA HIS A 440 15.77 16.51 4.60
C HIS A 440 15.80 15.05 4.13
N ARG A 441 16.65 14.71 3.17
CA ARG A 441 16.65 13.36 2.55
C ARG A 441 17.74 12.46 3.13
N LEU A 442 17.35 11.58 4.05
CA LEU A 442 18.08 10.34 4.40
C LEU A 442 17.68 9.17 3.47
N TRP A 443 16.60 9.33 2.72
CA TRP A 443 16.00 8.32 1.85
C TRP A 443 15.93 8.84 0.41
N GLN A 444 15.89 7.92 -0.56
CA GLN A 444 15.85 8.27 -1.98
C GLN A 444 14.56 9.02 -2.36
N SER A 445 13.45 8.72 -1.68
CA SER A 445 12.15 9.40 -1.81
C SER A 445 11.29 9.18 -0.57
N GLU A 446 10.22 9.96 -0.40
CA GLU A 446 9.23 9.75 0.68
C GLU A 446 8.58 8.35 0.59
N SER A 447 8.41 7.84 -0.63
CA SER A 447 7.80 6.53 -0.84
C SER A 447 8.73 5.38 -0.48
N HIS A 448 10.03 5.56 -0.71
CA HIS A 448 11.05 4.65 -0.18
C HIS A 448 11.02 4.61 1.36
N PHE A 449 10.87 5.77 2.01
CA PHE A 449 10.71 5.86 3.45
C PHE A 449 9.44 5.15 3.94
N GLN A 450 8.28 5.44 3.36
CA GLN A 450 7.02 4.81 3.75
C GLN A 450 7.04 3.29 3.55
N LYS A 451 7.66 2.81 2.47
CA LYS A 451 7.83 1.38 2.23
C LYS A 451 8.69 0.71 3.30
N ILE A 452 9.88 1.23 3.57
CA ILE A 452 10.76 0.70 4.62
C ILE A 452 10.03 0.72 5.96
N ARG A 453 9.31 1.80 6.24
CA ARG A 453 8.49 1.92 7.45
C ARG A 453 7.41 0.83 7.52
N HIS A 454 6.75 0.51 6.41
CA HIS A 454 5.76 -0.56 6.35
C HIS A 454 6.40 -1.94 6.58
N GLU A 455 7.49 -2.27 5.87
CA GLU A 455 8.22 -3.53 6.07
C GLU A 455 8.68 -3.69 7.53
N MET A 456 9.18 -2.61 8.14
CA MET A 456 9.57 -2.63 9.54
C MET A 456 8.37 -2.86 10.47
N ARG A 457 7.19 -2.30 10.14
CA ARG A 457 5.97 -2.56 10.91
C ARG A 457 5.55 -4.03 10.81
N GLU A 458 5.53 -4.61 9.61
CA GLU A 458 5.16 -6.02 9.44
C GLU A 458 6.10 -6.94 10.21
N ARG A 459 7.41 -6.68 10.13
CA ARG A 459 8.39 -7.45 10.89
C ARG A 459 8.23 -7.25 12.40
N ALA A 460 7.89 -6.03 12.85
CA ALA A 460 7.60 -5.75 14.26
C ALA A 460 6.34 -6.47 14.73
N GLN A 461 5.27 -6.53 13.92
CA GLN A 461 4.06 -7.29 14.23
C GLN A 461 4.35 -8.80 14.31
N ALA A 462 5.21 -9.33 13.44
CA ALA A 462 5.58 -10.73 13.45
C ALA A 462 6.47 -11.12 14.65
N ASN A 463 7.23 -10.20 15.22
CA ASN A 463 8.07 -10.46 16.39
C ASN A 463 8.20 -9.22 17.31
N PRO A 464 7.16 -8.91 18.10
CA PRO A 464 7.12 -7.68 18.91
C PRO A 464 8.28 -7.59 19.91
N GLU A 465 8.60 -8.68 20.61
CA GLU A 465 9.66 -8.73 21.63
C GLU A 465 11.05 -8.43 21.04
N ARG A 466 11.36 -8.98 19.85
CA ARG A 466 12.64 -8.69 19.16
C ARG A 466 12.73 -7.22 18.77
N TYR A 467 11.65 -6.64 18.25
CA TYR A 467 11.66 -5.25 17.82
C TYR A 467 11.62 -4.27 18.99
N GLU A 468 11.06 -4.67 20.14
CA GLU A 468 11.21 -3.95 21.40
C GLU A 468 12.69 -3.89 21.83
N MET A 469 13.42 -5.00 21.80
CA MET A 469 14.86 -5.01 22.08
C MET A 469 15.67 -4.18 21.08
N ILE A 470 15.31 -4.21 19.79
CA ILE A 470 15.94 -3.36 18.76
C ILE A 470 15.64 -1.89 19.04
N ASN A 471 14.41 -1.54 19.43
CA ASN A 471 14.02 -0.16 19.77
C ASN A 471 14.79 0.37 20.98
N VAL A 472 15.09 -0.46 21.99
CA VAL A 472 15.95 -0.07 23.13
C VAL A 472 17.33 0.37 22.63
N LEU A 473 17.96 -0.44 21.76
CA LEU A 473 19.28 -0.17 21.21
C LEU A 473 19.27 1.03 20.24
N ALA A 474 18.31 1.04 19.32
CA ALA A 474 18.17 2.07 18.29
C ALA A 474 17.81 3.44 18.90
N GLY A 475 16.93 3.45 19.90
CA GLY A 475 16.59 4.66 20.65
C GLY A 475 17.81 5.25 21.34
N HIS A 476 18.59 4.42 22.04
CA HIS A 476 19.84 4.88 22.67
C HIS A 476 20.86 5.39 21.64
N GLN A 477 21.08 4.68 20.53
CA GLN A 477 21.99 5.12 19.47
C GLN A 477 21.53 6.43 18.83
N SER A 478 20.23 6.59 18.60
CA SER A 478 19.65 7.82 18.05
C SER A 478 19.82 9.00 19.02
N ALA A 479 19.58 8.77 20.31
CA ALA A 479 19.79 9.74 21.38
C ALA A 479 21.26 10.18 21.50
N ALA A 480 22.19 9.21 21.47
CA ALA A 480 23.62 9.50 21.47
C ALA A 480 24.01 10.32 20.23
N LYS A 481 23.50 9.94 19.06
CA LYS A 481 23.81 10.64 17.81
C LYS A 481 23.26 12.06 17.77
N PHE A 482 22.05 12.26 18.28
CA PHE A 482 21.46 13.57 18.45
C PHE A 482 22.33 14.47 19.33
N MET A 483 22.80 13.96 20.47
CA MET A 483 23.69 14.69 21.37
C MET A 483 25.01 15.05 20.69
N GLU A 484 25.61 14.13 19.92
CA GLU A 484 26.82 14.40 19.13
C GLU A 484 26.61 15.50 18.09
N ASN A 485 25.47 15.49 17.39
CA ASN A 485 25.22 16.42 16.30
C ASN A 485 24.90 17.85 16.78
N ASN A 486 24.30 17.98 17.97
CA ASN A 486 23.87 19.27 18.53
C ASN A 486 24.83 19.83 19.58
N PHE A 487 25.58 18.97 20.26
CA PHE A 487 26.50 19.32 21.34
C PHE A 487 27.88 18.67 21.16
N GLY A 488 28.29 18.37 19.92
CA GLY A 488 29.56 17.70 19.63
C GLY A 488 30.82 18.49 19.98
N ASP A 489 30.70 19.79 20.27
CA ASP A 489 31.77 20.60 20.86
C ASP A 489 31.91 20.41 22.39
N ARG A 490 31.03 19.61 22.98
CA ARG A 490 30.96 19.26 24.41
C ARG A 490 31.39 17.81 24.64
N THR A 491 31.72 17.50 25.88
CA THR A 491 31.97 16.11 26.31
C THR A 491 30.64 15.44 26.62
N ILE A 492 30.28 14.43 25.84
CA ILE A 492 29.05 13.64 26.03
C ILE A 492 29.39 12.40 26.85
N THR A 493 28.62 12.14 27.92
CA THR A 493 28.75 10.90 28.70
C THR A 493 27.39 10.27 28.95
N GLU A 494 27.40 8.96 29.16
CA GLU A 494 26.26 8.20 29.68
C GLU A 494 26.39 8.07 31.21
N GLU A 495 25.38 8.52 31.94
CA GLU A 495 25.33 8.51 33.41
C GLU A 495 24.56 7.30 33.98
N GLY A 496 24.23 6.33 33.13
CA GLY A 496 23.47 5.14 33.51
C GLY A 496 21.96 5.34 33.45
N GLU A 497 21.22 4.57 34.26
CA GLU A 497 19.75 4.60 34.28
C GLU A 497 19.19 5.82 35.00
N LEU A 498 17.99 6.24 34.62
CA LEU A 498 17.29 7.35 35.26
C LEU A 498 16.97 6.98 36.72
N PRO A 499 17.51 7.71 37.72
CA PRO A 499 17.17 7.47 39.11
C PRO A 499 15.69 7.79 39.36
N GLN A 500 14.96 6.79 39.85
CA GLN A 500 13.53 6.88 40.14
C GLN A 500 13.26 6.61 41.63
N PRO A 501 12.43 7.41 42.31
CA PRO A 501 12.04 7.14 43.69
C PRO A 501 11.23 5.84 43.77
N ASP A 502 11.51 5.01 44.79
CA ASP A 502 10.75 3.77 45.07
C ASP A 502 9.33 4.12 45.56
N LEU A 503 8.43 4.38 44.61
CA LEU A 503 7.01 4.60 44.87
C LEU A 503 6.28 3.25 44.85
N LYS A 504 5.74 2.82 45.99
CA LYS A 504 5.03 1.55 46.14
C LYS A 504 3.90 1.43 45.10
N GLY A 505 4.00 0.43 44.22
CA GLY A 505 2.96 0.07 43.25
C GLY A 505 3.13 0.67 41.85
N ALA A 506 4.13 1.51 41.61
CA ALA A 506 4.43 2.05 40.29
C ALA A 506 5.48 1.17 39.56
N ALA A 507 5.21 0.79 38.30
CA ALA A 507 6.21 0.14 37.45
C ALA A 507 7.40 1.08 37.20
N LYS A 508 8.62 0.56 37.29
CA LYS A 508 9.84 1.34 37.01
C LYS A 508 10.00 1.54 35.51
N LEU A 509 10.52 2.69 35.09
CA LEU A 509 10.98 2.92 33.72
C LEU A 509 12.34 2.22 33.56
N GLU A 510 12.30 0.92 33.27
CA GLU A 510 13.48 0.07 33.12
C GLU A 510 14.26 0.40 31.84
N ASN A 511 15.56 0.07 31.83
CA ASN A 511 16.45 0.24 30.67
C ASN A 511 16.54 1.69 30.14
N SER A 512 16.21 2.68 30.97
CA SER A 512 16.40 4.09 30.64
C SER A 512 17.88 4.45 30.58
N LYS A 513 18.22 5.46 29.78
CA LYS A 513 19.59 5.96 29.63
C LYS A 513 19.63 7.47 29.75
N VAL A 514 20.45 7.96 30.67
CA VAL A 514 20.71 9.39 30.87
C VAL A 514 22.00 9.75 30.14
N LEU A 515 21.88 10.64 29.16
CA LEU A 515 23.00 11.23 28.42
C LEU A 515 23.18 12.67 28.84
N VAL A 516 24.44 13.10 29.03
CA VAL A 516 24.76 14.43 29.52
C VAL A 516 25.86 15.06 28.65
N ALA A 517 25.62 16.28 28.18
CA ALA A 517 26.64 17.08 27.49
C ALA A 517 27.26 18.10 28.45
N ARG A 518 28.59 18.06 28.59
CA ARG A 518 29.36 18.93 29.48
C ARG A 518 30.28 19.89 28.72
N ASP A 519 30.19 21.17 29.05
CA ASP A 519 31.17 22.17 28.67
C ASP A 519 32.35 22.16 29.65
N PRO A 520 33.54 21.67 29.24
CA PRO A 520 34.71 21.67 30.12
C PRO A 520 35.16 23.08 30.52
N LYS A 521 34.69 24.14 29.83
CA LYS A 521 35.02 25.53 30.15
C LYS A 521 34.19 26.11 31.30
N GLN A 522 33.13 25.41 31.74
CA GLN A 522 32.18 25.92 32.74
C GLN A 522 32.25 25.18 34.09
N GLU A 523 33.28 24.37 34.34
CA GLU A 523 33.45 23.62 35.60
C GLU A 523 33.35 24.54 36.85
N PRO A 524 32.59 24.15 37.91
CA PRO A 524 31.86 22.89 38.06
C PRO A 524 30.47 22.85 37.38
N SER A 525 29.96 23.99 36.91
CA SER A 525 28.67 24.16 36.25
C SER A 525 28.69 23.77 34.77
N SER A 526 29.23 22.58 34.47
CA SER A 526 29.53 22.16 33.10
C SER A 526 28.34 21.57 32.34
N ILE A 527 27.28 21.10 33.00
CA ILE A 527 26.17 20.41 32.32
C ILE A 527 25.31 21.40 31.52
N THR A 528 25.34 21.26 30.19
CA THR A 528 24.64 22.15 29.24
C THR A 528 23.44 21.48 28.56
N ALA A 529 23.41 20.15 28.51
CA ALA A 529 22.27 19.40 28.00
C ALA A 529 22.12 18.05 28.71
N VAL A 530 20.87 17.61 28.88
CA VAL A 530 20.50 16.30 29.43
C VAL A 530 19.45 15.67 28.55
N LEU A 531 19.72 14.49 28.02
CA LEU A 531 18.78 13.72 27.21
C LEU A 531 18.53 12.38 27.88
N ILE A 532 17.27 12.04 28.06
CA ILE A 532 16.85 10.78 28.66
C ILE A 532 16.13 9.94 27.61
N SER A 533 16.70 8.78 27.30
CA SER A 533 16.12 7.80 26.40
C SER A 533 15.47 6.69 27.22
N ILE A 534 14.15 6.61 27.19
CA ILE A 534 13.36 5.57 27.85
C ILE A 534 12.80 4.67 26.74
N PRO A 535 13.11 3.36 26.76
CA PRO A 535 12.46 2.43 25.84
C PRO A 535 10.98 2.33 26.14
N CYS A 536 10.21 1.70 25.25
CA CYS A 536 8.79 1.49 25.48
C CYS A 536 8.53 0.87 26.87
N PRO A 537 7.75 1.53 27.76
CA PRO A 537 7.52 1.04 29.12
C PRO A 537 6.52 -0.12 29.21
N ILE A 538 5.85 -0.47 28.10
CA ILE A 538 4.91 -1.60 28.02
C ILE A 538 5.57 -2.75 27.25
N PRO A 539 5.78 -3.92 27.88
CA PRO A 539 6.28 -5.11 27.20
C PRO A 539 5.38 -5.53 26.04
N GLY A 540 5.98 -5.84 24.88
CA GLY A 540 5.29 -6.25 23.67
C GLY A 540 4.64 -5.11 22.88
N TYR A 541 4.70 -3.87 23.36
CA TYR A 541 4.25 -2.70 22.60
C TYR A 541 5.38 -2.18 21.70
N SER A 542 5.04 -1.87 20.45
CA SER A 542 5.94 -1.21 19.52
C SER A 542 5.32 0.08 19.00
N PRO A 543 5.96 1.25 19.20
CA PRO A 543 5.47 2.53 18.66
C PRO A 543 5.46 2.56 17.13
N LEU A 544 6.11 1.60 16.46
CA LEU A 544 6.02 1.41 15.00
C LEU A 544 4.67 0.81 14.57
N ILE A 545 3.99 0.11 15.48
CA ILE A 545 2.71 -0.60 15.26
C ILE A 545 1.53 0.31 15.65
N ASP A 546 1.58 0.92 16.83
CA ASP A 546 0.45 1.65 17.43
C ASP A 546 0.59 3.18 17.28
N LYS A 547 0.54 3.66 16.02
CA LYS A 547 0.70 5.08 15.66
C LYS A 547 -0.25 6.06 16.37
N GLU A 548 -1.44 5.61 16.77
CA GLU A 548 -2.49 6.46 17.35
C GLU A 548 -2.29 6.73 18.84
N LYS A 549 -1.30 6.07 19.48
CA LYS A 549 -0.99 6.24 20.88
C LYS A 549 0.34 6.98 21.03
N THR A 550 0.27 8.25 21.37
CA THR A 550 1.44 9.02 21.80
C THR A 550 1.78 8.71 23.24
N TRP A 551 3.07 8.68 23.58
CA TRP A 551 3.51 8.71 24.98
C TRP A 551 3.34 10.08 25.62
N LEU A 552 3.10 11.12 24.81
CA LEU A 552 2.79 12.44 25.29
C LEU A 552 1.56 12.39 26.21
N GLN A 553 1.69 12.98 27.41
CA GLN A 553 0.65 13.07 28.44
C GLN A 553 0.27 11.75 29.15
N THR A 554 0.95 10.64 28.89
CA THR A 554 0.70 9.40 29.66
C THR A 554 1.24 9.49 31.09
N PRO A 555 0.77 8.64 32.02
CA PRO A 555 1.33 8.54 33.37
C PRO A 555 2.83 8.25 33.39
N GLU A 556 3.33 7.49 32.42
CA GLU A 556 4.75 7.17 32.25
C GLU A 556 5.57 8.42 31.87
N SER A 557 5.05 9.24 30.95
CA SER A 557 5.69 10.52 30.58
C SER A 557 5.75 11.50 31.74
N LYS A 558 4.65 11.64 32.48
CA LYS A 558 4.63 12.50 33.69
C LYS A 558 5.63 12.01 34.74
N ARG A 559 5.73 10.69 34.94
CA ARG A 559 6.71 10.10 35.86
C ARG A 559 8.14 10.33 35.40
N ALA A 560 8.40 10.20 34.11
CA ALA A 560 9.70 10.50 33.52
C ALA A 560 10.07 11.97 33.82
N GLU A 561 9.19 12.91 33.49
CA GLU A 561 9.35 14.34 33.78
C GLU A 561 9.65 14.63 35.26
N GLU A 562 8.88 14.05 36.18
CA GLU A 562 9.09 14.20 37.62
C GLU A 562 10.47 13.68 38.06
N ALA A 563 10.89 12.52 37.54
CA ALA A 563 12.20 11.93 37.85
C ALA A 563 13.36 12.76 37.27
N VAL A 564 13.22 13.27 36.04
CA VAL A 564 14.20 14.17 35.42
C VAL A 564 14.31 15.46 36.20
N MET A 565 13.18 16.07 36.56
CA MET A 565 13.12 17.30 37.34
C MET A 565 13.82 17.13 38.68
N ALA A 566 13.58 16.02 39.38
CA ALA A 566 14.25 15.71 40.65
C ALA A 566 15.77 15.57 40.48
N LEU A 567 16.22 14.88 39.42
CA LEU A 567 17.64 14.72 39.10
C LEU A 567 18.31 16.07 38.80
N LEU A 568 17.68 16.92 37.98
CA LEU A 568 18.21 18.22 37.62
C LEU A 568 18.23 19.17 38.82
N LYS A 569 17.20 19.16 39.68
CA LYS A 569 17.22 19.88 40.96
C LYS A 569 18.38 19.48 41.85
N GLN A 570 18.65 18.17 41.94
CA GLN A 570 19.78 17.66 42.69
C GLN A 570 21.12 18.14 42.10
N TRP A 571 21.30 18.06 40.79
CA TRP A 571 22.53 18.52 40.12
C TRP A 571 22.71 20.04 40.18
N TYR A 572 21.61 20.80 40.13
CA TYR A 572 21.62 22.24 40.34
C TYR A 572 22.08 22.60 41.75
N GLY A 573 21.53 21.94 42.79
CA GLY A 573 21.97 22.11 44.18
C GLY A 573 23.43 21.72 44.42
N GLN A 574 24.00 20.87 43.57
CA GLN A 574 25.43 20.52 43.55
C GLN A 574 26.29 21.50 42.72
N GLY A 575 25.68 22.50 42.09
CA GLY A 575 26.37 23.49 41.25
C GLY A 575 26.83 22.97 39.89
N LYS A 576 26.31 21.81 39.44
CA LYS A 576 26.76 21.12 38.21
C LYS A 576 26.11 21.60 36.92
N ILE A 577 24.92 22.18 37.02
CA ILE A 577 24.15 22.66 35.86
C ILE A 577 24.65 24.03 35.42
N SER A 578 24.78 24.22 34.11
CA SER A 578 25.17 25.50 33.51
C SER A 578 24.22 26.61 33.93
N LYS A 579 24.81 27.77 34.21
CA LYS A 579 24.08 29.00 34.56
C LYS A 579 23.53 29.73 33.34
N VAL A 580 23.88 29.30 32.13
CA VAL A 580 23.51 29.98 30.88
C VAL A 580 22.31 29.31 30.24
N ASP A 581 22.38 27.99 30.04
CA ASP A 581 21.29 27.20 29.48
C ASP A 581 21.45 25.72 29.84
N CYS A 582 20.32 25.03 30.02
CA CYS A 582 20.27 23.59 30.20
C CYS A 582 19.13 23.01 29.35
N PHE A 583 19.50 22.53 28.15
CA PHE A 583 18.59 21.79 27.28
C PHE A 583 18.21 20.47 27.94
N THR A 584 16.93 20.14 27.99
CA THR A 584 16.46 18.87 28.54
C THR A 584 15.52 18.20 27.55
N GLN A 585 15.80 16.94 27.20
CA GLN A 585 14.92 16.15 26.35
C GLN A 585 14.57 14.83 27.02
N ILE A 586 13.28 14.48 26.98
CA ILE A 586 12.75 13.21 27.47
C ILE A 586 12.17 12.49 26.28
N MET A 587 12.76 11.36 25.91
CA MET A 587 12.34 10.52 24.80
C MET A 587 11.78 9.21 25.33
N ILE A 588 10.54 8.88 24.95
CA ILE A 588 9.87 7.62 25.30
C ILE A 588 9.48 6.92 23.99
N GLY A 589 10.10 5.77 23.71
CA GLY A 589 9.93 5.11 22.42
C GLY A 589 10.41 6.01 21.25
N MET A 590 9.48 6.50 20.44
CA MET A 590 9.75 7.46 19.34
C MET A 590 9.26 8.88 19.63
N ASP A 591 8.54 9.10 20.72
CA ASP A 591 8.04 10.41 21.09
C ASP A 591 9.07 11.12 21.96
N ALA A 592 9.19 12.43 21.81
CA ALA A 592 10.09 13.23 22.61
C ALA A 592 9.43 14.54 23.06
N ILE A 593 9.78 14.94 24.27
CA ILE A 593 9.43 16.26 24.82
C ILE A 593 10.72 16.99 25.12
N ILE A 594 10.76 18.28 24.75
CA ILE A 594 11.93 19.13 24.89
C ILE A 594 11.58 20.31 25.78
N TYR A 595 12.45 20.56 26.74
CA TYR A 595 12.32 21.60 27.75
C TYR A 595 13.62 22.40 27.87
N GLN A 596 13.49 23.60 28.40
CA GLN A 596 14.57 24.32 29.05
C GLN A 596 14.43 24.15 30.56
N PHE A 597 15.51 23.74 31.24
CA PHE A 597 15.55 23.74 32.70
C PHE A 597 16.05 25.09 33.22
N VAL A 598 15.21 25.80 33.97
CA VAL A 598 15.42 27.21 34.33
C VAL A 598 15.43 27.39 35.85
N ASP A 599 16.38 28.19 36.32
CA ASP A 599 16.55 28.65 37.71
C ASP A 599 16.60 27.54 38.78
N GLY A 600 16.84 26.29 38.38
CA GLY A 600 16.88 25.16 39.29
C GLY A 600 15.50 24.66 39.74
N GLU A 601 14.40 25.17 39.19
CA GLU A 601 13.07 24.93 39.78
C GLU A 601 12.02 24.34 38.82
N LYS A 602 12.09 24.68 37.52
CA LYS A 602 11.00 24.40 36.57
C LYS A 602 11.49 24.07 35.16
N PHE A 603 10.60 23.40 34.43
CA PHE A 603 10.68 23.29 32.98
C PHE A 603 9.85 24.39 32.34
N VAL A 604 10.39 24.96 31.27
CA VAL A 604 9.65 25.81 30.34
C VAL A 604 9.85 25.27 28.93
N ASP A 605 8.92 25.58 28.03
CA ASP A 605 9.05 25.18 26.64
C ASP A 605 10.35 25.72 26.05
N TYR A 606 11.04 24.88 25.28
CA TYR A 606 12.31 25.30 24.68
C TYR A 606 12.04 26.37 23.61
N PRO A 607 12.77 27.50 23.61
CA PRO A 607 12.48 28.62 22.72
C PRO A 607 12.44 28.22 21.23
N GLU A 608 11.41 28.66 20.48
CA GLU A 608 11.23 28.32 19.06
C GLU A 608 12.46 28.65 18.20
N GLU A 609 13.07 29.82 18.42
CA GLU A 609 14.28 30.28 17.71
C GLU A 609 15.49 29.35 17.91
N ARG A 610 15.54 28.62 19.04
CA ARG A 610 16.58 27.63 19.32
C ARG A 610 16.19 26.24 18.83
N MET A 611 14.89 25.90 18.88
CA MET A 611 14.36 24.69 18.27
C MET A 611 14.69 24.61 16.77
N GLU A 612 14.67 25.74 16.06
CA GLU A 612 15.05 25.82 14.64
C GLU A 612 16.53 25.50 14.37
N GLN A 613 17.39 25.64 15.37
CA GLN A 613 18.83 25.38 15.26
C GLN A 613 19.19 23.91 15.50
N ILE A 614 18.25 23.11 16.01
CA ILE A 614 18.44 21.69 16.30
C ILE A 614 18.61 20.91 15.00
N ARG A 615 19.69 20.14 14.93
CA ARG A 615 19.97 19.17 13.88
C ARG A 615 19.36 17.83 14.30
N TRP A 616 18.24 17.49 13.68
CA TRP A 616 17.48 16.26 13.96
C TRP A 616 18.02 15.00 13.30
N GLN A 617 19.03 15.12 12.43
CA GLN A 617 19.68 14.01 11.75
C GLN A 617 20.63 13.25 12.66
#